data_AF-A0A438JAX3-F1
#
_entry.id   AF-A0A438JAX3-F1
#
_cell.length_a   1.000
_cell.length_b   1.000
_cell.length_c   1.000
_cell.angle_alpha   90.00
_cell.angle_beta   90.00
_cell.angle_gamma   90.00
#
_symmetry.space_group_name_H-M   'P 1'
#
loop_
_entity.id
_entity.type
_entity.pdbx_description
1 polymer ?
#
loop_
_entity_poly.entity_id
_entity_poly.type
_entity_poly.pdbx_seq_one_letter_code
_entity_poly.pdbx_strand_id
1 'polypeptide(L)'
;MPFGLKNAGATYQRLMTKIFKPLIGRSVEVYIDDIVVKSKTREQHILHLQEVFYLLRKYDMKLNPSKCAFGVSAGKFLGFMVSQRGIEVSPDQVKAVMETPPPRNKKELQRLTGKLVALGRFIARFTDELRPFFLAIRKAGTQGWTDNCQNALERIKHCLMHPPILSSPIPKEKLYMYLAVSEWAISAVLFRCPSPKEQKPVYYVSRALADVETRYSKMELTALALRSAAQKLRPYFQAHPVIVLTDQPLRSILHKPDLTGRMLQWAIELSEFGIEFQPRLSKKGQSPTGEHLEQPSGWDSPRLTMKQNTRPSCPDWTSPCAIRLQTPIYSDSQLVVRHVQKEYEAKDSRMARYLAKVRSTLQQFTEWTIEKIKRADNRHADALAGIAAPSLSRSHSIAHIMCKPIPLISPDRQPEDPKQAHKIRVQAARFTLIGGTCTSDPSQGLIFAVLGIQRPKAEAYASIKDKDVTKFVWKNIVCRFGIPQIIIADNGPQFDSIAFRNFCSELNIRNSYSTPRYPQSNGQAEATNKTLINALKKRLEQAKGKWVEELPGVLWAYRTTPGRPTGNTPFALTYGMDAVIPTEIGLPTIRTDAAKQKMPTRN
;
A
#
# COMPACT_ATOMS: atom_id res chain seq x y z
N MET A 1 -4.15 -6.15 -32.55
CA MET A 1 -5.02 -6.41 -31.38
C MET A 1 -6.37 -5.77 -31.67
N PRO A 2 -7.48 -6.52 -31.67
CA PRO A 2 -8.80 -5.96 -31.98
C PRO A 2 -9.31 -5.04 -30.87
N PHE A 3 -10.13 -4.06 -31.24
CA PHE A 3 -10.79 -3.15 -30.29
C PHE A 3 -11.83 -3.90 -29.43
N GLY A 4 -12.06 -3.42 -28.21
CA GLY A 4 -13.11 -3.94 -27.32
C GLY A 4 -12.68 -5.06 -26.36
N LEU A 5 -11.46 -5.60 -26.47
CA LEU A 5 -10.94 -6.57 -25.50
C LEU A 5 -10.67 -5.89 -24.14
N LYS A 6 -11.22 -6.45 -23.07
CA LYS A 6 -11.10 -5.92 -21.69
C LYS A 6 -9.64 -5.67 -21.26
N ASN A 7 -8.71 -6.51 -21.71
CA ASN A 7 -7.29 -6.43 -21.35
C ASN A 7 -6.43 -5.68 -22.38
N ALA A 8 -7.02 -5.14 -23.45
CA ALA A 8 -6.25 -4.49 -24.51
C ALA A 8 -5.42 -3.32 -23.97
N GLY A 9 -6.05 -2.41 -23.21
CA GLY A 9 -5.38 -1.24 -22.64
C GLY A 9 -4.22 -1.63 -21.70
N ALA A 10 -4.42 -2.62 -20.84
CA ALA A 10 -3.37 -3.10 -19.91
C ALA A 10 -2.19 -3.74 -20.66
N THR A 11 -2.47 -4.54 -21.68
CA THR A 11 -1.43 -5.15 -22.52
C THR A 11 -0.67 -4.08 -23.30
N TYR A 12 -1.36 -3.09 -23.86
CA TYR A 12 -0.75 -2.00 -24.60
C TYR A 12 0.12 -1.10 -23.70
N GLN A 13 -0.35 -0.79 -22.49
CA GLN A 13 0.44 -0.09 -21.48
C GLN A 13 1.74 -0.86 -21.15
N ARG A 14 1.67 -2.19 -20.97
CA ARG A 14 2.86 -3.02 -20.71
C ARG A 14 3.86 -2.98 -21.86
N LEU A 15 3.37 -3.01 -23.10
CA LEU A 15 4.21 -2.87 -24.30
C LEU A 15 4.91 -1.51 -24.30
N MET A 16 4.16 -0.42 -24.12
CA MET A 16 4.71 0.93 -24.07
C MET A 16 5.75 1.12 -22.96
N THR A 17 5.45 0.63 -21.75
CA THR A 17 6.40 0.67 -20.63
C THR A 17 7.68 -0.13 -20.94
N LYS A 18 7.58 -1.23 -21.71
CA LYS A 18 8.75 -2.01 -22.12
C LYS A 18 9.59 -1.27 -23.17
N ILE A 19 8.94 -0.67 -24.16
CA ILE A 19 9.60 0.06 -25.26
C ILE A 19 10.32 1.31 -24.74
N PHE A 20 9.61 2.13 -23.95
CA PHE A 20 10.11 3.41 -23.46
C PHE A 20 10.79 3.34 -22.09
N LYS A 21 10.99 2.14 -21.54
CA LYS A 21 11.68 1.91 -20.26
C LYS A 21 12.93 2.79 -20.03
N PRO A 22 13.86 2.97 -21.00
CA PRO A 22 15.05 3.79 -20.77
C PRO A 22 14.76 5.29 -20.70
N LEU A 23 13.62 5.77 -21.21
CA LEU A 23 13.26 7.19 -21.30
C LEU A 23 12.20 7.61 -20.28
N ILE A 24 11.41 6.66 -19.76
CA ILE A 24 10.33 6.90 -18.80
C ILE A 24 10.86 7.57 -17.53
N GLY A 25 10.20 8.65 -17.12
CA GLY A 25 10.55 9.44 -15.93
C GLY A 25 11.72 10.40 -16.13
N ARG A 26 12.49 10.30 -17.22
CA ARG A 26 13.54 11.24 -17.60
C ARG A 26 13.03 12.27 -18.61
N SER A 27 12.70 11.80 -19.81
CA SER A 27 12.30 12.63 -20.96
C SER A 27 10.94 12.25 -21.51
N VAL A 28 10.39 11.08 -21.13
CA VAL A 28 9.13 10.57 -21.65
C VAL A 28 8.19 10.19 -20.52
N GLU A 29 6.90 10.47 -20.69
CA GLU A 29 5.79 9.88 -19.94
C GLU A 29 4.86 9.19 -20.92
N VAL A 30 4.38 7.98 -20.58
CA VAL A 30 3.49 7.21 -21.46
C VAL A 30 2.29 6.69 -20.71
N TYR A 31 1.10 6.92 -21.26
CA TYR A 31 -0.15 6.35 -20.78
C TYR A 31 -0.95 5.79 -21.95
N ILE A 32 -1.04 4.46 -22.02
CA ILE A 32 -1.67 3.69 -23.10
C ILE A 32 -1.15 4.16 -24.46
N ASP A 33 -1.90 4.97 -25.20
CA ASP A 33 -1.57 5.49 -26.53
C ASP A 33 -0.99 6.90 -26.52
N ASP A 34 -1.09 7.62 -25.39
CA ASP A 34 -0.56 8.97 -25.25
C ASP A 34 0.90 8.95 -24.80
N ILE A 35 1.79 9.51 -25.62
CA ILE A 35 3.22 9.69 -25.35
C ILE A 35 3.50 11.18 -25.20
N VAL A 36 4.05 11.58 -24.06
CA VAL A 36 4.52 12.95 -23.82
C VAL A 36 6.03 12.97 -23.73
N VAL A 37 6.66 13.74 -24.61
CA VAL A 37 8.09 14.00 -24.58
C VAL A 37 8.32 15.38 -23.97
N LYS A 38 9.13 15.46 -22.92
CA LYS A 38 9.41 16.69 -22.17
C LYS A 38 10.91 16.95 -22.09
N SER A 39 11.29 18.21 -22.22
CA SER A 39 12.67 18.68 -22.17
C SER A 39 12.74 20.05 -21.52
N LYS A 40 13.91 20.41 -20.97
CA LYS A 40 14.12 21.74 -20.38
C LYS A 40 14.45 22.81 -21.42
N THR A 41 15.16 22.43 -22.48
CA THR A 41 15.56 23.33 -23.57
C THR A 41 15.18 22.75 -24.93
N ARG A 42 15.16 23.61 -25.96
CA ARG A 42 14.80 23.23 -27.33
C ARG A 42 15.82 22.27 -27.94
N GLU A 43 17.10 22.48 -27.69
CA GLU A 43 18.20 21.68 -28.22
C GLU A 43 18.11 20.25 -27.68
N GLN A 44 17.88 20.10 -26.37
CA GLN A 44 17.64 18.80 -25.75
C GLN A 44 16.35 18.16 -26.24
N HIS A 45 15.33 18.95 -26.60
CA HIS A 45 14.07 18.44 -27.12
C HIS A 45 14.24 17.73 -28.47
N ILE A 46 15.07 18.26 -29.35
CA ILE A 46 15.38 17.61 -30.63
C ILE A 46 16.04 16.24 -30.38
N LEU A 47 17.00 16.17 -29.46
CA LEU A 47 17.67 14.91 -29.10
C LEU A 47 16.70 13.88 -28.50
N HIS A 48 15.86 14.29 -27.55
CA HIS A 48 14.86 13.38 -26.96
C HIS A 48 13.84 12.90 -27.99
N LEU A 49 13.41 13.75 -28.94
CA LEU A 49 12.53 13.33 -30.03
C LEU A 49 13.21 12.33 -30.97
N GLN A 50 14.51 12.50 -31.26
CA GLN A 50 15.27 11.53 -32.05
C GLN A 50 15.31 10.16 -31.37
N GLU A 51 15.57 10.10 -30.06
CA GLU A 51 15.54 8.85 -29.28
C GLU A 51 14.16 8.18 -29.32
N VAL A 52 13.09 8.96 -29.14
CA VAL A 52 11.71 8.47 -29.18
C VAL A 52 11.35 7.93 -30.56
N PHE A 53 11.65 8.67 -31.63
CA PHE A 53 11.38 8.21 -33.00
C PHE A 53 12.23 7.00 -33.38
N TYR A 54 13.46 6.90 -32.89
CA TYR A 54 14.28 5.70 -33.06
C TYR A 54 13.62 4.48 -32.43
N LEU A 55 13.13 4.60 -31.18
CA LEU A 55 12.41 3.51 -30.52
C LEU A 55 11.11 3.15 -31.23
N LEU A 56 10.32 4.14 -31.66
CA LEU A 56 9.09 3.90 -32.41
C LEU A 56 9.36 3.12 -33.70
N ARG A 57 10.37 3.54 -34.50
CA ARG A 57 10.78 2.82 -35.72
C ARG A 57 11.30 1.42 -35.41
N LYS A 58 12.12 1.26 -34.37
CA LYS A 58 12.69 -0.03 -33.97
C LYS A 58 11.62 -1.08 -33.65
N TYR A 59 10.50 -0.66 -33.09
CA TYR A 59 9.39 -1.54 -32.72
C TYR A 59 8.19 -1.44 -33.67
N ASP A 60 8.37 -0.86 -34.87
CA ASP A 60 7.36 -0.66 -35.91
C ASP A 60 6.04 -0.03 -35.40
N MET A 61 6.19 0.96 -34.51
CA MET A 61 5.07 1.73 -33.99
C MET A 61 4.79 2.95 -34.86
N LYS A 62 3.51 3.17 -35.16
CA LYS A 62 3.04 4.28 -36.00
C LYS A 62 2.32 5.32 -35.15
N LEU A 63 2.60 6.59 -35.45
CA LEU A 63 1.89 7.74 -34.90
C LEU A 63 0.85 8.22 -35.90
N ASN A 64 -0.25 8.79 -35.42
CA ASN A 64 -1.21 9.50 -36.28
C ASN A 64 -0.77 10.97 -36.40
N PRO A 65 -0.27 11.43 -37.56
CA PRO A 65 0.27 12.78 -37.71
C PRO A 65 -0.75 13.87 -37.38
N SER A 66 -2.05 13.66 -37.69
CA SER A 66 -3.10 14.66 -37.43
C SER A 66 -3.42 14.85 -35.95
N LYS A 67 -2.97 13.92 -35.09
CA LYS A 67 -3.17 13.96 -33.64
C LYS A 67 -1.89 14.32 -32.88
N CYS A 68 -0.77 14.45 -33.58
CA CYS A 68 0.50 14.81 -32.96
C CYS A 68 0.66 16.33 -32.87
N ALA A 69 1.14 16.81 -31.73
CA ALA A 69 1.59 18.18 -31.54
C ALA A 69 3.07 18.18 -31.15
N PHE A 70 3.88 19.03 -31.81
CA PHE A 70 5.33 19.08 -31.60
C PHE A 70 5.78 20.49 -31.24
N GLY A 71 6.81 20.60 -30.38
CA GLY A 71 7.45 21.86 -30.05
C GLY A 71 6.56 22.87 -29.30
N VAL A 72 5.50 22.39 -28.64
CA VAL A 72 4.56 23.23 -27.90
C VAL A 72 5.06 23.54 -26.49
N SER A 73 4.81 24.76 -26.01
CA SER A 73 5.12 25.18 -24.63
C SER A 73 4.05 24.73 -23.62
N ALA A 74 2.84 24.42 -24.10
CA ALA A 74 1.76 23.81 -23.36
C ALA A 74 1.00 22.81 -24.25
N GLY A 75 0.56 21.69 -23.68
CA GLY A 75 -0.11 20.62 -24.44
C GLY A 75 -1.17 19.87 -23.65
N LYS A 76 -2.17 19.35 -24.36
CA LYS A 76 -3.23 18.53 -23.75
C LYS A 76 -2.71 17.12 -23.46
N PHE A 77 -2.85 16.67 -22.23
CA PHE A 77 -2.48 15.32 -21.79
C PHE A 77 -3.46 14.78 -20.75
N LEU A 78 -4.02 13.58 -20.98
CA LEU A 78 -5.02 12.94 -20.12
C LEU A 78 -6.22 13.83 -19.77
N GLY A 79 -6.60 14.74 -20.67
CA GLY A 79 -7.68 15.69 -20.48
C GLY A 79 -7.29 16.99 -19.75
N PHE A 80 -6.03 17.17 -19.36
CA PHE A 80 -5.52 18.38 -18.72
C PHE A 80 -4.59 19.16 -19.64
N MET A 81 -4.43 20.44 -19.39
CA MET A 81 -3.44 21.26 -20.07
C MET A 81 -2.17 21.28 -19.22
N VAL A 82 -1.06 20.83 -19.78
CA VAL A 82 0.23 20.76 -19.09
C VAL A 82 1.14 21.82 -19.69
N SER A 83 1.61 22.75 -18.87
CA SER A 83 2.52 23.83 -19.25
C SER A 83 3.72 23.91 -18.31
N GLN A 84 4.69 24.76 -18.63
CA GLN A 84 5.80 25.06 -17.70
C GLN A 84 5.31 25.62 -16.36
N ARG A 85 4.15 26.31 -16.34
CA ARG A 85 3.57 26.92 -15.13
C ARG A 85 2.95 25.87 -14.22
N GLY A 86 2.47 24.76 -14.78
CA GLY A 86 1.83 23.68 -14.05
C GLY A 86 0.78 22.94 -14.86
N ILE A 87 -0.15 22.30 -14.15
CA ILE A 87 -1.27 21.57 -14.69
C ILE A 87 -2.51 22.46 -14.56
N GLU A 88 -3.21 22.65 -15.66
CA GLU A 88 -4.40 23.49 -15.79
C GLU A 88 -5.57 22.63 -16.30
N VAL A 89 -6.80 23.07 -16.05
CA VAL A 89 -7.99 22.43 -16.64
C VAL A 89 -7.96 22.70 -18.14
N SER A 90 -8.32 21.70 -18.96
CA SER A 90 -8.38 21.96 -20.41
C SER A 90 -9.53 22.92 -20.74
N PRO A 91 -9.33 23.88 -21.66
CA PRO A 91 -10.39 24.82 -22.05
C PRO A 91 -11.68 24.12 -22.51
N ASP A 92 -11.55 22.97 -23.19
CA ASP A 92 -12.70 22.15 -23.62
C ASP A 92 -13.54 21.66 -22.42
N GLN A 93 -12.89 21.25 -21.34
CA GLN A 93 -13.57 20.80 -20.12
C GLN A 93 -14.26 21.96 -19.41
N VAL A 94 -13.59 23.13 -19.33
CA VAL A 94 -14.19 24.35 -18.77
C VAL A 94 -15.43 24.72 -19.59
N LYS A 95 -15.29 24.85 -20.92
CA LYS A 95 -16.38 25.16 -21.83
C LYS A 95 -17.54 24.18 -21.69
N ALA A 96 -17.26 22.87 -21.66
CA ALA A 96 -18.28 21.84 -21.51
C ALA A 96 -19.06 21.97 -20.19
N VAL A 97 -18.44 22.42 -19.09
CA VAL A 97 -19.13 22.66 -17.81
C VAL A 97 -19.90 23.98 -17.83
N MET A 98 -19.31 25.04 -18.39
CA MET A 98 -19.96 26.36 -18.51
C MET A 98 -21.24 26.29 -19.34
N GLU A 99 -21.21 25.54 -20.44
CA GLU A 99 -22.34 25.35 -21.37
C GLU A 99 -23.32 24.26 -20.91
N THR A 100 -23.07 23.56 -19.79
CA THR A 100 -23.98 22.51 -19.34
C THR A 100 -25.29 23.13 -18.82
N PRO A 101 -26.45 22.79 -19.41
CA PRO A 101 -27.73 23.25 -18.89
C PRO A 101 -28.08 22.57 -17.55
N PRO A 102 -28.99 23.16 -16.75
CA PRO A 102 -29.50 22.54 -15.53
C PRO A 102 -30.05 21.13 -15.81
N PRO A 103 -29.60 20.10 -15.06
CA PRO A 103 -30.09 18.74 -15.20
C PRO A 103 -31.59 18.63 -14.96
N ARG A 104 -32.31 17.99 -15.89
CA ARG A 104 -33.77 17.79 -15.79
C ARG A 104 -34.15 16.48 -15.11
N ASN A 105 -33.23 15.52 -15.08
CA ASN A 105 -33.47 14.19 -14.52
C ASN A 105 -32.24 13.66 -13.75
N LYS A 106 -32.46 12.61 -12.97
CA LYS A 106 -31.42 11.96 -12.16
C LYS A 106 -30.23 11.48 -13.00
N LYS A 107 -30.46 11.01 -14.23
CA LYS A 107 -29.41 10.50 -15.12
C LYS A 107 -28.50 11.62 -15.63
N GLU A 108 -29.08 12.75 -16.01
CA GLU A 108 -28.35 13.97 -16.36
C GLU A 108 -27.57 14.52 -15.17
N LEU A 109 -28.17 14.52 -13.98
CA LEU A 109 -27.49 14.95 -12.76
C LEU A 109 -26.30 14.05 -12.43
N GLN A 110 -26.45 12.73 -12.54
CA GLN A 110 -25.35 11.78 -12.37
C GLN A 110 -24.25 11.99 -13.42
N ARG A 111 -24.61 12.26 -14.67
CA ARG A 111 -23.65 12.55 -15.75
C ARG A 111 -22.87 13.83 -15.48
N LEU A 112 -23.55 14.90 -15.05
CA LEU A 112 -22.93 16.16 -14.66
C LEU A 112 -21.99 15.96 -13.46
N THR A 113 -22.46 15.33 -12.38
CA THR A 113 -21.62 15.01 -11.21
C THR A 113 -20.38 14.21 -11.60
N GLY A 114 -20.52 13.21 -12.49
CA GLY A 114 -19.40 12.45 -13.01
C GLY A 114 -18.36 13.31 -13.76
N LYS A 115 -18.81 14.25 -14.60
CA LYS A 115 -17.91 15.21 -15.27
C LYS A 115 -17.19 16.12 -14.26
N LEU A 116 -17.90 16.63 -13.26
CA LEU A 116 -17.33 17.54 -12.27
C LEU A 116 -16.30 16.85 -11.36
N VAL A 117 -16.50 15.56 -11.03
CA VAL A 117 -15.54 14.80 -10.21
C VAL A 117 -14.14 14.75 -10.83
N ALA A 118 -14.03 14.75 -12.17
CA ALA A 118 -12.74 14.82 -12.86
C ALA A 118 -11.98 16.14 -12.59
N LEU A 119 -12.72 17.22 -12.29
CA LEU A 119 -12.20 18.55 -11.98
C LEU A 119 -11.97 18.78 -10.49
N GLY A 120 -12.43 17.87 -9.63
CA GLY A 120 -12.34 18.04 -8.16
C GLY A 120 -10.92 18.22 -7.62
N ARG A 121 -9.89 17.88 -8.40
CA ARG A 121 -8.47 18.13 -8.04
C ARG A 121 -8.07 19.61 -8.06
N PHE A 122 -8.89 20.49 -8.64
CA PHE A 122 -8.65 21.93 -8.81
C PHE A 122 -9.52 22.79 -7.89
N ILE A 123 -10.54 22.20 -7.27
CA ILE A 123 -11.56 22.96 -6.53
C ILE A 123 -11.37 22.69 -5.03
N ALA A 124 -11.16 23.75 -4.26
CA ALA A 124 -11.10 23.66 -2.81
C ALA A 124 -12.45 23.18 -2.26
N ARG A 125 -12.41 22.26 -1.27
CA ARG A 125 -13.61 21.74 -0.60
C ARG A 125 -14.70 21.22 -1.55
N PHE A 126 -14.29 20.71 -2.71
CA PHE A 126 -15.18 20.30 -3.80
C PHE A 126 -16.38 19.42 -3.38
N THR A 127 -16.20 18.52 -2.41
CA THR A 127 -17.30 17.65 -1.97
C THR A 127 -18.36 18.37 -1.14
N ASP A 128 -17.99 19.46 -0.45
CA ASP A 128 -18.96 20.33 0.22
C ASP A 128 -19.87 20.99 -0.82
N GLU A 129 -19.28 21.50 -1.91
CA GLU A 129 -20.03 22.10 -3.01
C GLU A 129 -20.96 21.11 -3.73
N LEU A 130 -20.56 19.84 -3.85
CA LEU A 130 -21.40 18.80 -4.45
C LEU A 130 -22.50 18.26 -3.51
N ARG A 131 -22.56 18.66 -2.24
CA ARG A 131 -23.55 18.15 -1.28
C ARG A 131 -25.00 18.25 -1.79
N PRO A 132 -25.48 19.38 -2.35
CA PRO A 132 -26.84 19.47 -2.87
C PRO A 132 -27.12 18.44 -3.97
N PHE A 133 -26.13 18.12 -4.80
CA PHE A 133 -26.30 17.18 -5.92
C PHE A 133 -26.46 15.76 -5.40
N PHE A 134 -25.66 15.36 -4.40
CA PHE A 134 -25.80 14.04 -3.78
C PHE A 134 -27.14 13.88 -3.06
N LEU A 135 -27.63 14.93 -2.40
CA LEU A 135 -28.96 14.92 -1.78
C LEU A 135 -30.06 14.78 -2.82
N ALA A 136 -29.99 15.51 -3.93
CA ALA A 136 -30.92 15.40 -5.04
C ALA A 136 -30.90 14.01 -5.72
N ILE A 137 -29.73 13.36 -5.80
CA ILE A 137 -29.62 11.98 -6.34
C ILE A 137 -30.23 10.93 -5.38
N ARG A 138 -30.05 11.10 -4.05
CA ARG A 138 -30.57 10.18 -3.02
C ARG A 138 -32.09 10.30 -2.84
N LYS A 139 -32.65 11.51 -2.84
CA LYS A 139 -34.10 11.77 -2.68
C LYS A 139 -34.89 11.56 -3.99
N ALA A 140 -34.74 10.38 -4.59
CA ALA A 140 -35.48 10.03 -5.80
C ALA A 140 -36.99 9.97 -5.51
N GLY A 141 -37.74 11.04 -5.81
CA GLY A 141 -39.20 10.99 -5.84
C GLY A 141 -39.94 12.31 -5.62
N THR A 142 -39.46 13.22 -4.77
CA THR A 142 -40.31 14.34 -4.31
C THR A 142 -39.79 15.75 -4.58
N GLN A 143 -38.50 15.98 -4.82
CA GLN A 143 -37.98 17.27 -5.31
C GLN A 143 -36.79 17.03 -6.23
N GLY A 144 -36.93 17.46 -7.49
CA GLY A 144 -35.86 17.47 -8.50
C GLY A 144 -34.80 18.53 -8.21
N TRP A 145 -34.03 18.91 -9.24
CA TRP A 145 -33.04 19.99 -9.20
C TRP A 145 -33.55 21.20 -8.41
N THR A 146 -32.80 21.61 -7.36
CA THR A 146 -33.21 22.68 -6.44
C THR A 146 -32.39 23.95 -6.66
N ASP A 147 -32.83 25.10 -6.12
CA ASP A 147 -32.04 26.34 -6.13
C ASP A 147 -30.68 26.17 -5.46
N ASN A 148 -30.60 25.31 -4.43
CA ASN A 148 -29.33 24.94 -3.81
C ASN A 148 -28.39 24.19 -4.77
N CYS A 149 -28.95 23.37 -5.68
CA CYS A 149 -28.17 22.74 -6.74
C CYS A 149 -27.73 23.78 -7.78
N GLN A 150 -28.62 24.72 -8.15
CA GLN A 150 -28.25 25.78 -9.09
C GLN A 150 -27.13 26.65 -8.53
N ASN A 151 -27.26 27.12 -7.29
CA ASN A 151 -26.25 27.95 -6.63
C ASN A 151 -24.90 27.23 -6.49
N ALA A 152 -24.91 25.93 -6.17
CA ALA A 152 -23.68 25.13 -6.12
C ALA A 152 -23.03 24.97 -7.51
N LEU A 153 -23.83 24.78 -8.57
CA LEU A 153 -23.29 24.73 -9.94
C LEU A 153 -22.65 26.07 -10.34
N GLU A 154 -23.30 27.19 -10.02
CA GLU A 154 -22.76 28.52 -10.32
C GLU A 154 -21.49 28.83 -9.53
N ARG A 155 -21.39 28.41 -8.25
CA ARG A 155 -20.12 28.50 -7.49
C ARG A 155 -19.00 27.71 -8.15
N ILE A 156 -19.28 26.48 -8.59
CA ILE A 156 -18.29 25.66 -9.31
C ILE A 156 -17.89 26.32 -10.64
N LYS A 157 -18.85 26.85 -11.41
CA LYS A 157 -18.56 27.59 -12.65
C LYS A 157 -17.70 28.81 -12.38
N HIS A 158 -18.00 29.58 -11.34
CA HIS A 158 -17.20 30.73 -10.93
C HIS A 158 -15.75 30.33 -10.60
N CYS A 159 -15.53 29.24 -9.86
CA CYS A 159 -14.17 28.72 -9.61
C CYS A 159 -13.44 28.31 -10.91
N LEU A 160 -14.18 27.82 -11.92
CA LEU A 160 -13.63 27.38 -13.20
C LEU A 160 -13.40 28.52 -14.20
N MET A 161 -13.90 29.73 -13.94
CA MET A 161 -13.57 30.93 -14.75
C MET A 161 -12.09 31.29 -14.63
N HIS A 162 -11.52 31.10 -13.43
CA HIS A 162 -10.10 31.34 -13.14
C HIS A 162 -9.53 30.15 -12.35
N PRO A 163 -9.39 28.97 -13.01
CA PRO A 163 -9.01 27.76 -12.33
C PRO A 163 -7.58 27.90 -11.78
N PRO A 164 -7.30 27.43 -10.56
CA PRO A 164 -5.95 27.50 -10.01
C PRO A 164 -5.00 26.63 -10.85
N ILE A 165 -3.82 27.17 -11.13
CA ILE A 165 -2.75 26.44 -11.78
C ILE A 165 -2.10 25.52 -10.73
N LEU A 166 -2.19 24.21 -10.94
CA LEU A 166 -1.57 23.23 -10.05
C LEU A 166 -0.09 23.10 -10.36
N SER A 167 0.76 23.47 -9.42
CA SER A 167 2.21 23.42 -9.59
C SER A 167 2.76 22.01 -9.37
N SER A 168 3.78 21.64 -10.15
CA SER A 168 4.49 20.37 -9.95
C SER A 168 5.54 20.51 -8.84
N PRO A 169 5.68 19.53 -7.95
CA PRO A 169 6.71 19.58 -6.92
C PRO A 169 8.11 19.37 -7.50
N ILE A 170 9.11 19.98 -6.85
CA ILE A 170 10.53 19.77 -7.15
C ILE A 170 11.06 18.60 -6.32
N PRO A 171 11.86 17.67 -6.89
CA PRO A 171 12.40 16.55 -6.14
C PRO A 171 13.06 16.98 -4.82
N LYS A 172 12.72 16.27 -3.74
CA LYS A 172 13.23 16.47 -2.36
C LYS A 172 12.81 17.78 -1.67
N GLU A 173 11.91 18.58 -2.26
CA GLU A 173 11.38 19.74 -1.56
C GLU A 173 10.40 19.34 -0.45
N LYS A 174 10.18 20.25 0.51
CA LYS A 174 9.14 20.09 1.53
C LYS A 174 7.81 20.55 0.97
N LEU A 175 6.77 19.74 1.15
CA LEU A 175 5.39 20.10 0.81
C LEU A 175 4.61 20.44 2.08
N TYR A 176 3.60 21.29 1.93
CA TYR A 176 2.77 21.75 3.02
C TYR A 176 1.33 21.34 2.79
N MET A 177 0.59 21.13 3.87
CA MET A 177 -0.80 20.68 3.81
C MET A 177 -1.69 21.44 4.77
N TYR A 178 -2.83 21.89 4.26
CA TYR A 178 -3.96 22.33 5.07
C TYR A 178 -5.03 21.25 5.13
N LEU A 179 -5.63 21.08 6.30
CA LEU A 179 -6.76 20.18 6.52
C LEU A 179 -8.01 21.00 6.84
N ALA A 180 -9.14 20.58 6.29
CA ALA A 180 -10.44 21.16 6.55
C ALA A 180 -11.46 20.05 6.81
N VAL A 181 -12.30 20.25 7.82
CA VAL A 181 -13.36 19.33 8.22
C VAL A 181 -14.67 20.10 8.24
N SER A 182 -15.68 19.55 7.59
CA SER A 182 -17.08 19.99 7.69
C SER A 182 -17.93 18.87 8.28
N GLU A 183 -19.22 19.14 8.49
CA GLU A 183 -20.19 18.13 8.95
C GLU A 183 -20.41 17.00 7.92
N TRP A 184 -20.10 17.25 6.64
CA TRP A 184 -20.41 16.35 5.53
C TRP A 184 -19.17 15.78 4.84
N ALA A 185 -18.05 16.50 4.87
CA ALA A 185 -16.88 16.16 4.11
C ALA A 185 -15.58 16.51 4.85
N ILE A 186 -14.53 15.80 4.46
CA ILE A 186 -13.16 16.12 4.81
C ILE A 186 -12.42 16.55 3.55
N SER A 187 -11.59 17.57 3.70
CA SER A 187 -10.82 18.13 2.59
C SER A 187 -9.39 18.42 3.02
N ALA A 188 -8.48 18.36 2.06
CA ALA A 188 -7.08 18.70 2.25
C ALA A 188 -6.54 19.40 1.01
N VAL A 189 -5.61 20.34 1.22
CA VAL A 189 -4.89 21.02 0.13
C VAL A 189 -3.42 20.75 0.33
N LEU A 190 -2.78 20.09 -0.64
CA LEU A 190 -1.33 19.95 -0.72
C LEU A 190 -0.80 21.11 -1.57
N PHE A 191 0.21 21.80 -1.06
CA PHE A 191 0.81 22.95 -1.73
C PHE A 191 2.31 23.05 -1.46
N ARG A 192 3.01 23.83 -2.27
CA ARG A 192 4.43 24.15 -2.12
C ARG A 192 4.59 25.64 -1.81
N CYS A 193 5.69 25.98 -1.16
CA CYS A 193 6.05 27.37 -0.85
C CYS A 193 7.39 27.72 -1.53
N PRO A 194 7.40 28.16 -2.80
CA PRO A 194 8.64 28.62 -3.46
C PRO A 194 9.32 29.76 -2.70
N SER A 195 8.52 30.62 -2.07
CA SER A 195 8.98 31.69 -1.19
C SER A 195 8.08 31.77 0.05
N PRO A 196 8.51 32.42 1.14
CA PRO A 196 7.70 32.55 2.36
C PRO A 196 6.35 33.26 2.16
N LYS A 197 6.19 34.03 1.07
CA LYS A 197 4.97 34.78 0.75
C LYS A 197 4.12 34.11 -0.33
N GLU A 198 4.64 33.12 -1.05
CA GLU A 198 3.97 32.52 -2.19
C GLU A 198 3.60 31.07 -1.90
N GLN A 199 2.31 30.75 -2.00
CA GLN A 199 1.79 29.39 -1.89
C GLN A 199 1.24 28.94 -3.24
N LYS A 200 1.75 27.84 -3.77
CA LYS A 200 1.24 27.26 -5.02
C LYS A 200 0.58 25.92 -4.75
N PRO A 201 -0.71 25.76 -5.06
CA PRO A 201 -1.39 24.49 -4.87
C PRO A 201 -0.77 23.41 -5.75
N VAL A 202 -0.63 22.22 -5.21
CA VAL A 202 -0.19 21.01 -5.94
C VAL A 202 -1.39 20.12 -6.20
N TYR A 203 -2.26 19.94 -5.21
CA TYR A 203 -3.43 19.08 -5.34
C TYR A 203 -4.52 19.38 -4.30
N TYR A 204 -5.79 19.39 -4.73
CA TYR A 204 -6.94 19.44 -3.83
C TYR A 204 -7.59 18.07 -3.63
N VAL A 205 -7.78 17.67 -2.38
CA VAL A 205 -8.44 16.42 -1.98
C VAL A 205 -9.71 16.76 -1.24
N SER A 206 -10.80 16.07 -1.59
CA SER A 206 -12.07 16.17 -0.89
C SER A 206 -12.77 14.83 -0.93
N ARG A 207 -13.41 14.45 0.18
CA ARG A 207 -14.13 13.18 0.34
C ARG A 207 -15.35 13.38 1.24
N ALA A 208 -16.49 12.83 0.84
CA ALA A 208 -17.69 12.79 1.67
C ALA A 208 -17.50 11.81 2.84
N LEU A 209 -18.01 12.18 4.00
CA LEU A 209 -18.06 11.32 5.17
C LEU A 209 -19.11 10.23 4.98
N ALA A 210 -18.79 9.02 5.40
CA ALA A 210 -19.78 7.95 5.51
C ALA A 210 -20.68 8.21 6.74
N ASP A 211 -21.88 7.62 6.75
CA ASP A 211 -22.88 7.81 7.82
C ASP A 211 -22.36 7.41 9.22
N VAL A 212 -21.33 6.56 9.30
CA VAL A 212 -20.66 6.22 10.57
C VAL A 212 -19.61 7.25 10.99
N GLU A 213 -19.00 7.93 10.02
CA GLU A 213 -17.91 8.90 10.23
C GLU A 213 -18.45 10.26 10.69
N THR A 214 -19.72 10.58 10.38
CA THR A 214 -20.37 11.82 10.86
C THR A 214 -20.48 11.93 12.38
N ARG A 215 -20.38 10.80 13.09
CA ARG A 215 -20.39 10.73 14.56
C ARG A 215 -19.00 10.85 15.17
N TYR A 216 -17.96 10.98 14.36
CA TYR A 216 -16.60 11.09 14.85
C TYR A 216 -16.35 12.48 15.43
N SER A 217 -15.53 12.54 16.48
CA SER A 217 -15.07 13.81 17.03
C SER A 217 -14.31 14.61 15.98
N LYS A 218 -14.27 15.94 16.14
CA LYS A 218 -13.52 16.85 15.24
C LYS A 218 -12.06 16.44 15.09
N MET A 219 -11.45 15.92 16.16
CA MET A 219 -10.08 15.43 16.13
C MET A 219 -9.91 14.17 15.28
N GLU A 220 -10.80 13.19 15.47
CA GLU A 220 -10.81 11.99 14.65
C GLU A 220 -11.08 12.32 13.16
N LEU A 221 -11.96 13.26 12.88
CA LEU A 221 -12.21 13.74 11.52
C LEU A 221 -10.98 14.42 10.91
N THR A 222 -10.21 15.16 11.72
CA THR A 222 -8.95 15.78 11.28
C THR A 222 -7.89 14.72 10.96
N ALA A 223 -7.76 13.69 11.81
CA ALA A 223 -6.89 12.54 11.52
C ALA A 223 -7.34 11.77 10.27
N LEU A 224 -8.65 11.60 10.10
CA LEU A 224 -9.25 10.97 8.92
C LEU A 224 -9.01 11.77 7.64
N ALA A 225 -9.02 13.11 7.72
CA ALA A 225 -8.67 13.99 6.61
C ALA A 225 -7.22 13.78 6.17
N LEU A 226 -6.29 13.77 7.13
CA LEU A 226 -4.88 13.49 6.88
C LEU A 226 -4.67 12.10 6.27
N ARG A 227 -5.28 11.07 6.86
CA ARG A 227 -5.22 9.70 6.34
C ARG A 227 -5.77 9.59 4.93
N SER A 228 -6.93 10.18 4.66
CA SER A 228 -7.54 10.14 3.32
C SER A 228 -6.66 10.86 2.29
N ALA A 229 -6.02 11.97 2.67
CA ALA A 229 -5.06 12.67 1.83
C ALA A 229 -3.79 11.82 1.59
N ALA A 230 -3.22 11.20 2.62
CA ALA A 230 -2.04 10.35 2.52
C ALA A 230 -2.28 9.11 1.64
N GLN A 231 -3.46 8.48 1.74
CA GLN A 231 -3.83 7.36 0.87
C GLN A 231 -3.96 7.80 -0.59
N LYS A 232 -4.67 8.91 -0.85
CA LYS A 232 -4.91 9.38 -2.22
C LYS A 232 -3.64 9.94 -2.88
N LEU A 233 -2.79 10.60 -2.09
CA LEU A 233 -1.58 11.27 -2.54
C LEU A 233 -0.31 10.51 -2.13
N ARG A 234 -0.41 9.19 -1.92
CA ARG A 234 0.71 8.34 -1.49
C ARG A 234 2.01 8.57 -2.27
N PRO A 235 2.02 8.73 -3.61
CA PRO A 235 3.24 9.03 -4.35
C PRO A 235 3.94 10.32 -3.90
N TYR A 236 3.19 11.35 -3.50
CA TYR A 236 3.75 12.59 -2.99
C TYR A 236 4.33 12.41 -1.59
N PHE A 237 3.62 11.72 -0.70
CA PHE A 237 4.06 11.44 0.68
C PHE A 237 5.30 10.53 0.74
N GLN A 238 5.48 9.65 -0.24
CA GLN A 238 6.68 8.80 -0.34
C GLN A 238 7.88 9.54 -0.92
N ALA A 239 7.64 10.51 -1.80
CA ALA A 239 8.71 11.25 -2.48
C ALA A 239 9.16 12.53 -1.76
N HIS A 240 8.31 13.13 -0.92
CA HIS A 240 8.55 14.42 -0.28
C HIS A 240 8.16 14.40 1.20
N PRO A 241 8.93 15.05 2.09
CA PRO A 241 8.47 15.35 3.45
C PRO A 241 7.23 16.26 3.40
N VAL A 242 6.20 15.93 4.17
CA VAL A 242 4.94 16.68 4.21
C VAL A 242 4.78 17.34 5.58
N ILE A 243 4.59 18.66 5.58
CA ILE A 243 4.33 19.47 6.77
C ILE A 243 2.84 19.78 6.84
N VAL A 244 2.16 19.25 7.85
CA VAL A 244 0.76 19.57 8.12
C VAL A 244 0.68 20.81 8.99
N LEU A 245 0.04 21.86 8.47
CA LEU A 245 -0.20 23.11 9.17
C LEU A 245 -1.53 23.03 9.92
N THR A 246 -1.45 22.86 11.24
CA THR A 246 -2.61 22.65 12.11
C THR A 246 -2.40 23.33 13.46
N ASP A 247 -3.46 23.98 13.95
CA ASP A 247 -3.61 24.50 15.31
C ASP A 247 -4.01 23.39 16.31
N GLN A 248 -4.59 22.30 15.80
CA GLN A 248 -4.97 21.16 16.61
C GLN A 248 -3.74 20.32 17.00
N PRO A 249 -3.69 19.75 18.24
CA PRO A 249 -2.58 18.93 18.74
C PRO A 249 -2.54 17.53 18.11
N LEU A 250 -2.62 17.43 16.78
CA LEU A 250 -2.72 16.17 16.05
C LEU A 250 -1.48 15.30 16.25
N ARG A 251 -0.30 15.92 16.33
CA ARG A 251 0.98 15.24 16.62
C ARG A 251 0.92 14.51 17.96
N SER A 252 0.61 15.22 19.05
CA SER A 252 0.64 14.63 20.38
C SER A 252 -0.40 13.51 20.49
N ILE A 253 -1.56 13.67 19.84
CA ILE A 253 -2.63 12.68 19.85
C ILE A 253 -2.24 11.42 19.10
N LEU A 254 -1.68 11.52 17.89
CA LEU A 254 -1.25 10.37 17.09
C LEU A 254 -0.06 9.61 17.70
N HIS A 255 0.67 10.22 18.65
CA HIS A 255 1.78 9.61 19.37
C HIS A 255 1.45 9.17 20.80
N LYS A 256 0.19 9.27 21.26
CA LYS A 256 -0.18 8.79 22.60
C LYS A 256 -0.04 7.26 22.69
N PRO A 257 0.60 6.72 23.74
CA PRO A 257 0.74 5.27 23.91
C PRO A 257 -0.62 4.58 24.15
N ASP A 258 -1.59 5.29 24.73
CA ASP A 258 -2.92 4.75 25.08
C ASP A 258 -3.93 4.83 23.91
N LEU A 259 -3.47 5.16 22.71
CA LEU A 259 -4.28 5.12 21.50
C LEU A 259 -4.80 3.70 21.26
N THR A 260 -6.11 3.55 21.12
CA THR A 260 -6.76 2.27 20.83
C THR A 260 -7.63 2.34 19.57
N GLY A 261 -8.03 1.17 19.08
CA GLY A 261 -8.95 1.03 17.96
C GLY A 261 -8.45 1.66 16.66
N ARG A 262 -9.34 2.39 15.97
CA ARG A 262 -9.07 2.95 14.65
C ARG A 262 -8.05 4.09 14.64
N MET A 263 -7.98 4.89 15.70
CA MET A 263 -6.98 5.96 15.77
C MET A 263 -5.56 5.39 15.86
N LEU A 264 -5.36 4.27 16.57
CA LEU A 264 -4.10 3.53 16.57
C LEU A 264 -3.76 2.99 15.17
N GLN A 265 -4.73 2.36 14.50
CA GLN A 265 -4.54 1.86 13.15
C GLN A 265 -4.16 2.99 12.16
N TRP A 266 -4.77 4.16 12.29
CA TRP A 266 -4.46 5.32 11.46
C TRP A 266 -3.09 5.91 11.79
N ALA A 267 -2.71 5.95 13.07
CA ALA A 267 -1.38 6.38 13.49
C ALA A 267 -0.28 5.46 12.91
N ILE A 268 -0.48 4.14 12.94
CA ILE A 268 0.44 3.17 12.33
C ILE A 268 0.53 3.39 10.81
N GLU A 269 -0.60 3.56 10.13
CA GLU A 269 -0.62 3.80 8.68
C GLU A 269 0.11 5.11 8.31
N LEU A 270 -0.14 6.19 9.07
CA LEU A 270 0.51 7.47 8.85
C LEU A 270 2.00 7.47 9.22
N SER A 271 2.44 6.57 10.11
CA SER A 271 3.85 6.42 10.51
C SER A 271 4.75 5.90 9.39
N GLU A 272 4.17 5.36 8.30
CA GLU A 272 4.92 5.04 7.08
C GLU A 272 5.56 6.30 6.47
N PHE A 273 4.97 7.48 6.73
CA PHE A 273 5.36 8.73 6.10
C PHE A 273 6.08 9.67 7.09
N GLY A 274 7.08 10.39 6.59
CA GLY A 274 7.77 11.45 7.34
C GLY A 274 6.92 12.73 7.43
N ILE A 275 5.84 12.69 8.22
CA ILE A 275 4.91 13.81 8.40
C ILE A 275 5.38 14.68 9.57
N GLU A 276 5.62 15.96 9.30
CA GLU A 276 5.91 16.98 10.32
C GLU A 276 4.62 17.79 10.61
N PHE A 277 4.47 18.27 11.84
CA PHE A 277 3.34 19.11 12.24
C PHE A 277 3.85 20.47 12.70
N GLN A 278 3.25 21.55 12.17
CA GLN A 278 3.58 22.92 12.56
C GLN A 278 2.30 23.72 12.85
N PRO A 279 2.33 24.65 13.83
CA PRO A 279 1.23 25.58 14.05
C PRO A 279 0.93 26.42 12.81
N ARG A 280 -0.34 26.79 12.63
CA ARG A 280 -0.70 27.82 11.65
C ARG A 280 -0.21 29.18 12.15
N LEU A 281 0.81 29.75 11.51
CA LEU A 281 1.19 31.14 11.74
C LEU A 281 0.11 32.05 11.15
N SER A 282 -0.53 32.90 11.97
CA SER A 282 -1.47 33.92 11.50
C SER A 282 -0.78 34.84 10.50
N LYS A 283 -1.04 34.61 9.21
CA LYS A 283 -0.72 35.57 8.16
C LYS A 283 -2.04 36.25 7.76
N LYS A 284 -2.14 37.53 8.07
CA LYS A 284 -3.12 38.43 7.45
C LYS A 284 -2.96 38.31 5.94
N GLY A 285 -4.01 37.84 5.26
CA GLY A 285 -4.20 37.97 3.83
C GLY A 285 -3.34 37.02 2.98
N GLN A 286 -4.03 36.00 2.43
CA GLN A 286 -3.79 35.30 1.15
C GLN A 286 -3.83 33.78 1.35
N SER A 287 -5.04 33.24 1.27
CA SER A 287 -5.27 31.86 0.86
C SER A 287 -4.92 31.74 -0.65
N PRO A 288 -4.36 30.61 -1.11
CA PRO A 288 -3.99 30.42 -2.52
C PRO A 288 -5.17 30.54 -3.50
N THR A 289 -6.39 30.43 -3.00
CA THR A 289 -7.62 30.98 -3.62
C THR A 289 -8.07 32.13 -2.74
N GLY A 290 -8.32 33.32 -3.29
CA GLY A 290 -8.71 34.55 -2.57
C GLY A 290 -10.02 34.48 -1.76
N GLU A 291 -10.49 33.29 -1.38
CA GLU A 291 -11.61 33.06 -0.48
C GLU A 291 -11.12 33.04 0.97
N HIS A 292 -11.79 33.86 1.80
CA HIS A 292 -11.63 33.91 3.25
C HIS A 292 -11.86 32.51 3.84
N LEU A 293 -10.79 31.87 4.32
CA LEU A 293 -10.87 30.81 5.32
C LEU A 293 -11.11 31.47 6.68
N GLU A 294 -12.31 32.01 6.91
CA GLU A 294 -12.75 32.33 8.27
C GLU A 294 -13.17 31.05 9.00
N GLN A 295 -12.66 30.89 10.22
CA GLN A 295 -13.27 30.03 11.22
C GLN A 295 -14.46 30.79 11.83
N PRO A 296 -15.57 30.11 12.18
CA PRO A 296 -16.58 30.70 13.04
C PRO A 296 -15.96 31.03 14.41
N SER A 297 -16.25 32.25 14.86
CA SER A 297 -15.84 32.89 16.11
C SER A 297 -15.98 32.01 17.35
N GLY A 298 -14.97 32.04 18.22
CA GLY A 298 -15.10 31.63 19.61
C GLY A 298 -13.80 31.15 20.21
N TRP A 299 -13.04 32.07 20.80
CA TRP A 299 -12.34 32.02 22.10
C TRP A 299 -11.09 32.91 22.05
N ASP A 300 -11.11 33.94 22.88
CA ASP A 300 -10.10 35.00 22.99
C ASP A 300 -8.88 34.60 23.83
N SER A 301 -7.77 35.30 23.52
CA SER A 301 -6.60 35.66 24.36
C SER A 301 -5.40 34.69 24.51
N PRO A 302 -4.17 35.19 24.81
CA PRO A 302 -3.51 36.44 24.39
C PRO A 302 -2.08 36.23 23.81
N ARG A 303 -1.53 37.30 23.21
CA ARG A 303 -0.18 37.38 22.60
C ARG A 303 0.95 37.38 23.62
N LEU A 304 2.07 36.73 23.29
CA LEU A 304 3.41 37.12 23.75
C LEU A 304 4.44 36.98 22.61
N THR A 305 5.30 37.99 22.48
CA THR A 305 6.36 38.19 21.47
C THR A 305 7.75 38.19 22.11
N MET A 306 8.79 37.97 21.26
CA MET A 306 10.25 38.14 21.46
C MET A 306 10.99 36.89 22.00
N LYS A 307 12.23 36.54 21.60
CA LYS A 307 13.32 37.27 20.91
C LYS A 307 14.32 36.29 20.25
N GLN A 308 15.05 36.79 19.25
CA GLN A 308 16.17 36.14 18.54
C GLN A 308 17.39 35.95 19.46
N ASN A 309 18.25 34.98 19.11
CA ASN A 309 19.70 35.10 19.29
C ASN A 309 20.48 34.31 18.22
N THR A 310 21.56 34.93 17.77
CA THR A 310 22.43 34.62 16.62
C THR A 310 23.70 33.85 17.00
N ARG A 311 23.99 32.76 16.25
CA ARG A 311 25.27 32.31 15.61
C ARG A 311 26.55 32.08 16.46
N PRO A 312 27.48 31.15 16.07
CA PRO A 312 28.33 31.29 14.86
C PRO A 312 28.56 30.07 13.93
N SER A 313 28.97 30.46 12.71
CA SER A 313 29.61 29.86 11.51
C SER A 313 30.51 28.61 11.65
N CYS A 314 30.32 27.55 10.82
CA CYS A 314 30.98 27.18 9.52
C CYS A 314 32.13 26.13 9.71
N PRO A 315 32.50 25.26 8.72
CA PRO A 315 32.52 25.53 7.27
C PRO A 315 31.99 24.45 6.30
N ASP A 316 31.76 24.95 5.09
CA ASP A 316 31.54 24.27 3.82
C ASP A 316 32.61 23.23 3.46
N TRP A 317 32.19 22.17 2.77
CA TRP A 317 33.02 21.47 1.78
C TRP A 317 32.21 21.29 0.50
N THR A 318 32.62 21.99 -0.55
CA THR A 318 32.29 21.68 -1.94
C THR A 318 33.57 21.29 -2.67
N SER A 319 33.47 20.22 -3.47
CA SER A 319 34.40 19.73 -4.52
C SER A 319 35.27 18.49 -4.20
N PRO A 320 35.60 17.67 -5.23
CA PRO A 320 35.76 16.22 -5.12
C PRO A 320 37.22 15.76 -4.98
N CYS A 321 37.54 15.05 -3.90
CA CYS A 321 38.83 14.36 -3.74
C CYS A 321 38.66 12.84 -3.92
N ALA A 322 39.40 12.28 -4.86
CA ALA A 322 39.62 10.85 -4.99
C ALA A 322 40.41 10.35 -3.76
N ILE A 323 39.75 9.63 -2.86
CA ILE A 323 40.42 8.97 -1.73
C ILE A 323 40.81 7.55 -2.19
N ARG A 324 42.11 7.32 -2.36
CA ARG A 324 42.70 5.96 -2.36
C ARG A 324 42.52 5.39 -0.96
N LEU A 325 41.50 4.54 -0.76
CA LEU A 325 41.30 3.82 0.50
C LEU A 325 41.90 2.42 0.40
N GLN A 326 42.94 2.14 1.18
CA GLN A 326 43.28 0.77 1.57
C GLN A 326 42.06 0.17 2.27
N THR A 327 41.53 -0.93 1.75
CA THR A 327 40.29 -1.51 2.28
C THR A 327 40.62 -2.70 3.19
N PRO A 328 40.53 -2.55 4.53
CA PRO A 328 40.68 -3.68 5.44
C PRO A 328 39.42 -4.57 5.38
N ILE A 329 39.63 -5.87 5.19
CA ILE A 329 38.60 -6.91 5.06
C ILE A 329 38.65 -7.78 6.30
N TYR A 330 37.50 -7.99 6.94
CA TYR A 330 37.42 -8.78 8.16
C TYR A 330 36.65 -10.09 7.94
N SER A 331 37.12 -11.18 8.53
CA SER A 331 36.46 -12.50 8.48
C SER A 331 36.63 -13.21 9.82
N ASP A 332 35.57 -13.85 10.30
CA ASP A 332 35.62 -14.71 11.50
C ASP A 332 36.14 -16.12 11.21
N SER A 333 36.09 -16.54 9.95
CA SER A 333 36.60 -17.84 9.52
C SER A 333 38.10 -17.78 9.27
N GLN A 334 38.87 -18.36 10.19
CA GLN A 334 40.33 -18.49 10.06
C GLN A 334 40.74 -19.28 8.80
N LEU A 335 39.92 -20.26 8.40
CA LEU A 335 40.15 -21.04 7.19
C LEU A 335 40.12 -20.13 5.94
N VAL A 336 39.14 -19.25 5.84
CA VAL A 336 39.00 -18.34 4.69
C VAL A 336 40.12 -17.31 4.66
N VAL A 337 40.48 -16.73 5.81
CA VAL A 337 41.59 -15.78 5.93
C VAL A 337 42.90 -16.40 5.43
N ARG A 338 43.24 -17.61 5.91
CA ARG A 338 44.47 -18.31 5.53
C ARG A 338 44.48 -18.77 4.07
N HIS A 339 43.34 -19.13 3.49
CA HIS A 339 43.26 -19.42 2.05
C HIS A 339 43.46 -18.18 1.17
N VAL A 340 42.97 -17.01 1.61
CA VAL A 340 43.13 -15.74 0.89
C VAL A 340 44.58 -15.23 0.99
N GLN A 341 45.20 -15.38 2.17
CA GLN A 341 46.64 -15.11 2.40
C GLN A 341 47.58 -16.11 1.71
N LYS A 342 47.03 -17.15 1.04
CA LYS A 342 47.75 -18.24 0.36
C LYS A 342 48.58 -19.14 1.29
N GLU A 343 48.32 -19.11 2.59
CA GLU A 343 48.96 -20.03 3.54
C GLU A 343 48.36 -21.44 3.45
N TYR A 344 47.08 -21.56 3.07
CA TYR A 344 46.34 -22.83 3.00
C TYR A 344 45.84 -23.12 1.57
N GLU A 345 45.85 -24.40 1.16
CA GLU A 345 45.32 -24.85 -0.13
C GLU A 345 43.91 -25.44 -0.02
N ALA A 346 42.99 -25.04 -0.92
CA ALA A 346 41.63 -25.56 -0.96
C ALA A 346 41.58 -26.89 -1.72
N LYS A 347 41.51 -28.02 -0.99
CA LYS A 347 41.47 -29.37 -1.59
C LYS A 347 40.09 -29.80 -2.10
N ASP A 348 39.02 -29.32 -1.47
CA ASP A 348 37.64 -29.68 -1.84
C ASP A 348 37.12 -28.83 -3.02
N SER A 349 36.39 -29.47 -3.94
CA SER A 349 35.87 -28.84 -5.17
C SER A 349 34.96 -27.64 -4.92
N ARG A 350 34.17 -27.66 -3.84
CA ARG A 350 33.28 -26.56 -3.46
C ARG A 350 34.08 -25.41 -2.85
N MET A 351 35.07 -25.71 -2.02
CA MET A 351 35.94 -24.71 -1.42
C MET A 351 36.87 -24.05 -2.45
N ALA A 352 37.35 -24.80 -3.44
CA ALA A 352 38.14 -24.27 -4.55
C ALA A 352 37.33 -23.26 -5.39
N ARG A 353 36.07 -23.58 -5.69
CA ARG A 353 35.14 -22.64 -6.36
C ARG A 353 34.86 -21.40 -5.54
N TYR A 354 34.66 -21.55 -4.23
CA TYR A 354 34.47 -20.43 -3.31
C TYR A 354 35.69 -19.50 -3.33
N LEU A 355 36.90 -20.06 -3.19
CA LEU A 355 38.15 -19.32 -3.22
C LEU A 355 38.37 -18.58 -4.54
N ALA A 356 38.06 -19.22 -5.68
CA ALA A 356 38.14 -18.59 -7.00
C ALA A 356 37.22 -17.36 -7.10
N LYS A 357 36.00 -17.46 -6.56
CA LYS A 357 35.05 -16.34 -6.56
C LYS A 357 35.52 -15.20 -5.65
N VAL A 358 36.03 -15.51 -4.47
CA VAL A 358 36.60 -14.52 -3.55
C VAL A 358 37.77 -13.78 -4.22
N ARG A 359 38.70 -14.51 -4.84
CA ARG A 359 39.85 -13.91 -5.56
C ARG A 359 39.42 -13.01 -6.73
N SER A 360 38.42 -13.42 -7.51
CA SER A 360 37.86 -12.59 -8.60
C SER A 360 37.22 -11.30 -8.08
N THR A 361 36.56 -11.34 -6.92
CA THR A 361 35.99 -10.12 -6.30
C THR A 361 37.10 -9.22 -5.74
N LEU A 362 38.16 -9.80 -5.16
CA LEU A 362 39.30 -9.05 -4.62
C LEU A 362 40.09 -8.29 -5.69
N GLN A 363 40.07 -8.72 -6.96
CA GLN A 363 40.68 -7.99 -8.07
C GLN A 363 40.05 -6.61 -8.33
N GLN A 364 38.87 -6.33 -7.77
CA GLN A 364 38.20 -5.03 -7.89
C GLN A 364 38.77 -3.98 -6.92
N PHE A 365 39.64 -4.37 -5.98
CA PHE A 365 40.26 -3.49 -5.00
C PHE A 365 41.73 -3.26 -5.34
N THR A 366 42.18 -1.99 -5.32
CA THR A 366 43.56 -1.62 -5.64
C THR A 366 44.57 -2.00 -4.56
N GLU A 367 44.18 -1.89 -3.28
CA GLU A 367 44.96 -2.35 -2.12
C GLU A 367 44.01 -2.86 -1.03
N TRP A 368 44.29 -4.05 -0.49
CA TRP A 368 43.45 -4.70 0.53
C TRP A 368 44.30 -5.49 1.52
N THR A 369 43.82 -5.58 2.75
CA THR A 369 44.33 -6.47 3.80
C THR A 369 43.19 -7.32 4.33
N ILE A 370 43.44 -8.57 4.75
CA ILE A 370 42.43 -9.43 5.35
C ILE A 370 42.86 -9.86 6.75
N GLU A 371 41.99 -9.61 7.74
CA GLU A 371 42.25 -9.88 9.15
C GLU A 371 41.20 -10.79 9.76
N LYS A 372 41.65 -11.68 10.66
CA LYS A 372 40.77 -12.55 11.43
C LYS A 372 40.19 -11.77 12.61
N ILE A 373 38.87 -11.74 12.72
CA ILE A 373 38.16 -11.15 13.86
C ILE A 373 37.42 -12.23 14.66
N LYS A 374 36.97 -11.90 15.88
CA LYS A 374 36.13 -12.82 16.65
C LYS A 374 34.74 -12.89 16.01
N ARG A 375 34.09 -14.05 16.11
CA ARG A 375 32.73 -14.26 15.55
C ARG A 375 31.69 -13.28 16.12
N ALA A 376 31.87 -12.85 17.37
CA ALA A 376 31.05 -11.83 17.99
C ALA A 376 31.11 -10.47 17.26
N ASP A 377 32.20 -10.19 16.57
CA ASP A 377 32.44 -8.91 15.88
C ASP A 377 32.04 -9.00 14.39
N ASN A 378 31.90 -10.22 13.84
CA ASN A 378 31.47 -10.46 12.45
C ASN A 378 29.95 -10.56 12.27
N ARG A 379 29.17 -10.34 13.35
CA ARG A 379 27.70 -10.46 13.37
C ARG A 379 27.01 -9.65 12.27
N HIS A 380 27.60 -8.51 11.88
CA HIS A 380 27.04 -7.65 10.83
C HIS A 380 27.20 -8.25 9.42
N ALA A 381 28.36 -8.83 9.10
CA ALA A 381 28.59 -9.48 7.81
C ALA A 381 27.77 -10.77 7.67
N ASP A 382 27.64 -11.55 8.75
CA ASP A 382 26.79 -12.74 8.79
C ASP A 382 25.31 -12.39 8.60
N ALA A 383 24.84 -11.29 9.19
CA ALA A 383 23.48 -10.79 8.96
C ALA A 383 23.27 -10.41 7.49
N LEU A 384 24.24 -9.74 6.85
CA LEU A 384 24.18 -9.37 5.44
C LEU A 384 24.22 -10.59 4.51
N ALA A 385 25.08 -11.57 4.78
CA ALA A 385 25.13 -12.83 4.03
C ALA A 385 23.82 -13.63 4.20
N GLY A 386 23.25 -13.64 5.41
CA GLY A 386 21.95 -14.25 5.71
C GLY A 386 20.78 -13.56 4.98
N ILE A 387 20.86 -12.25 4.75
CA ILE A 387 19.90 -11.49 3.94
C ILE A 387 20.09 -11.77 2.44
N ALA A 388 21.31 -12.07 1.98
CA ALA A 388 21.60 -12.37 0.58
C ALA A 388 21.26 -13.82 0.18
N ALA A 389 21.40 -14.78 1.11
CA ALA A 389 21.14 -16.21 0.89
C ALA A 389 19.73 -16.60 0.37
N PRO A 390 18.61 -15.92 0.70
CA PRO A 390 17.27 -16.29 0.24
C PRO A 390 17.07 -16.03 -1.26
N SER A 391 17.95 -15.26 -1.89
CA SER A 391 17.83 -14.91 -3.32
C SER A 391 18.31 -16.02 -4.27
N LEU A 392 18.84 -17.14 -3.74
CA LEU A 392 19.40 -18.22 -4.57
C LEU A 392 18.78 -19.61 -4.40
N SER A 393 17.72 -19.82 -3.60
CA SER A 393 16.98 -21.10 -3.65
C SER A 393 15.82 -21.02 -4.65
N ARG A 394 16.10 -21.37 -5.92
CA ARG A 394 15.07 -21.91 -6.83
C ARG A 394 14.62 -23.27 -6.30
N SER A 395 13.70 -23.29 -5.34
CA SER A 395 12.93 -24.48 -5.01
C SER A 395 11.55 -24.37 -5.65
N HIS A 396 11.24 -25.36 -6.49
CA HIS A 396 9.97 -25.53 -7.19
C HIS A 396 8.77 -25.33 -6.25
N SER A 397 7.82 -24.47 -6.63
CA SER A 397 6.70 -24.05 -5.79
C SER A 397 5.62 -25.13 -5.69
N ILE A 398 5.75 -26.03 -4.70
CA ILE A 398 4.76 -27.06 -4.33
C ILE A 398 3.86 -26.50 -3.22
N ALA A 399 2.54 -26.67 -3.32
CA ALA A 399 1.57 -26.25 -2.31
C ALA A 399 0.77 -27.46 -1.80
N HIS A 400 0.78 -27.75 -0.50
CA HIS A 400 -0.06 -28.80 0.10
C HIS A 400 -1.32 -28.19 0.72
N ILE A 401 -2.46 -28.87 0.60
CA ILE A 401 -3.79 -28.42 0.98
C ILE A 401 -4.50 -29.53 1.77
N MET A 402 -5.21 -29.17 2.85
CA MET A 402 -5.97 -30.14 3.66
C MET A 402 -7.25 -29.55 4.25
N CYS A 403 -8.30 -30.35 4.38
CA CYS A 403 -9.57 -29.97 4.98
C CYS A 403 -9.89 -30.83 6.22
N LYS A 404 -10.15 -30.22 7.39
CA LYS A 404 -10.53 -30.97 8.62
C LYS A 404 -11.74 -30.38 9.36
N PRO A 405 -12.68 -31.22 9.84
CA PRO A 405 -13.71 -30.82 10.80
C PRO A 405 -13.13 -30.58 12.20
N ILE A 406 -13.67 -29.59 12.94
CA ILE A 406 -13.27 -29.36 14.34
C ILE A 406 -14.38 -29.81 15.31
N PRO A 407 -14.11 -30.80 16.18
CA PRO A 407 -14.98 -31.09 17.31
C PRO A 407 -14.68 -30.20 18.51
N LEU A 408 -15.61 -29.28 18.80
CA LEU A 408 -15.57 -28.40 19.97
C LEU A 408 -16.95 -28.38 20.66
N ILE A 409 -17.09 -29.26 21.66
CA ILE A 409 -17.91 -29.14 22.89
C ILE A 409 -19.45 -29.04 22.72
N SER A 410 -20.18 -29.89 23.47
CA SER A 410 -21.65 -29.94 23.58
C SER A 410 -22.27 -28.67 24.18
N PRO A 411 -23.48 -28.24 23.76
CA PRO A 411 -23.99 -26.90 24.02
C PRO A 411 -24.79 -26.84 25.34
N ASP A 412 -24.12 -26.49 26.44
CA ASP A 412 -24.81 -25.95 27.62
C ASP A 412 -24.54 -24.44 27.74
N ARG A 413 -25.61 -23.67 27.51
CA ARG A 413 -25.78 -22.20 27.52
C ARG A 413 -25.63 -21.45 26.18
N GLN A 414 -26.74 -20.85 25.77
CA GLN A 414 -26.86 -19.89 24.66
C GLN A 414 -26.45 -18.46 25.08
N PRO A 415 -26.05 -17.60 24.12
CA PRO A 415 -25.76 -16.18 24.37
C PRO A 415 -27.03 -15.32 24.54
N GLU A 416 -26.98 -14.36 25.45
CA GLU A 416 -28.12 -13.52 25.88
C GLU A 416 -28.59 -12.46 24.86
N ASP A 417 -27.78 -12.10 23.85
CA ASP A 417 -28.12 -11.08 22.83
C ASP A 417 -28.80 -11.70 21.58
N PRO A 418 -30.07 -11.37 21.28
CA PRO A 418 -30.81 -11.88 20.13
C PRO A 418 -30.16 -11.55 18.77
N LYS A 419 -29.47 -10.40 18.64
CA LYS A 419 -28.84 -9.99 17.36
C LYS A 419 -27.55 -10.76 17.11
N GLN A 420 -26.79 -11.02 18.17
CA GLN A 420 -25.57 -11.81 18.10
C GLN A 420 -25.90 -13.29 17.87
N ALA A 421 -26.95 -13.80 18.53
CA ALA A 421 -27.51 -15.12 18.26
C ALA A 421 -28.03 -15.24 16.81
N HIS A 422 -28.68 -14.20 16.26
CA HIS A 422 -29.12 -14.18 14.86
C HIS A 422 -27.94 -14.19 13.88
N LYS A 423 -26.88 -13.42 14.14
CA LYS A 423 -25.67 -13.41 13.32
C LYS A 423 -24.94 -14.77 13.32
N ILE A 424 -24.92 -15.45 14.47
CA ILE A 424 -24.40 -16.81 14.63
C ILE A 424 -25.32 -17.83 13.94
N ARG A 425 -26.66 -17.69 14.04
CA ARG A 425 -27.66 -18.55 13.35
C ARG A 425 -27.63 -18.40 11.81
N VAL A 426 -27.32 -17.22 11.30
CA VAL A 426 -27.12 -16.97 9.87
C VAL A 426 -25.79 -17.55 9.37
N GLN A 427 -24.79 -17.66 10.26
CA GLN A 427 -23.49 -18.28 9.96
C GLN A 427 -23.46 -19.80 10.21
N ALA A 428 -24.36 -20.34 11.04
CA ALA A 428 -24.54 -21.75 11.35
C ALA A 428 -26.03 -22.12 11.24
N ALA A 429 -26.48 -22.45 10.04
CA ALA A 429 -27.85 -22.85 9.79
C ALA A 429 -28.03 -24.35 10.07
N ARG A 430 -28.54 -24.71 11.26
CA ARG A 430 -29.54 -25.77 11.54
C ARG A 430 -29.55 -26.15 13.03
N PHE A 431 -30.69 -25.94 13.69
CA PHE A 431 -31.11 -26.78 14.81
C PHE A 431 -32.62 -27.04 14.65
N THR A 432 -33.01 -28.30 14.69
CA THR A 432 -34.42 -28.71 14.85
C THR A 432 -34.41 -29.89 15.82
N LEU A 433 -35.26 -29.82 16.85
CA LEU A 433 -35.46 -30.90 17.81
C LEU A 433 -36.53 -31.85 17.26
N ILE A 434 -36.23 -33.15 17.19
CA ILE A 434 -37.25 -34.20 17.13
C ILE A 434 -36.87 -35.30 18.13
N GLY A 435 -37.71 -35.50 19.16
CA GLY A 435 -37.95 -36.82 19.74
C GLY A 435 -36.85 -37.56 20.51
N GLY A 436 -35.92 -36.88 21.20
CA GLY A 436 -35.26 -37.49 22.37
C GLY A 436 -34.29 -38.67 22.16
N THR A 437 -33.81 -38.97 20.96
CA THR A 437 -32.74 -39.97 20.73
C THR A 437 -31.70 -39.50 19.73
N CYS A 438 -30.43 -39.41 20.17
CA CYS A 438 -29.28 -39.03 19.35
C CYS A 438 -28.82 -40.16 18.42
N THR A 439 -28.81 -39.92 17.10
CA THR A 439 -27.95 -40.63 16.15
C THR A 439 -27.21 -39.61 15.26
N SER A 440 -25.99 -39.96 14.88
CA SER A 440 -24.93 -39.15 14.25
C SER A 440 -25.37 -37.91 13.45
N ASP A 441 -25.13 -36.71 14.00
CA ASP A 441 -25.32 -35.44 13.30
C ASP A 441 -23.97 -34.68 13.16
N PRO A 442 -23.47 -34.38 11.94
CA PRO A 442 -22.23 -33.64 11.68
C PRO A 442 -22.40 -32.12 11.94
N SER A 443 -22.82 -31.75 13.15
CA SER A 443 -23.11 -30.38 13.56
C SER A 443 -21.86 -29.63 14.06
N GLN A 444 -20.81 -29.54 13.22
CA GLN A 444 -19.55 -28.85 13.56
C GLN A 444 -18.91 -28.15 12.34
N GLY A 445 -18.51 -26.89 12.50
CA GLY A 445 -17.89 -26.09 11.42
C GLY A 445 -16.56 -26.68 10.91
N LEU A 446 -16.28 -26.50 9.62
CA LEU A 446 -15.07 -27.01 8.97
C LEU A 446 -13.99 -25.91 8.87
N ILE A 447 -12.72 -26.24 9.14
CA ILE A 447 -11.58 -25.37 8.79
C ILE A 447 -10.98 -25.85 7.48
N PHE A 448 -10.82 -24.91 6.56
CA PHE A 448 -10.05 -25.09 5.34
C PHE A 448 -8.64 -24.53 5.56
N ALA A 449 -7.61 -25.38 5.51
CA ALA A 449 -6.22 -24.98 5.75
C ALA A 449 -5.29 -25.37 4.59
N VAL A 450 -4.56 -24.40 4.04
CA VAL A 450 -3.50 -24.60 3.06
C VAL A 450 -2.15 -24.45 3.72
N LEU A 451 -1.31 -25.47 3.54
CA LEU A 451 -0.12 -25.75 4.31
C LEU A 451 0.99 -26.34 3.41
N GLY A 452 1.56 -25.52 2.53
CA GLY A 452 2.77 -25.90 1.79
C GLY A 452 3.62 -24.72 1.34
N ILE A 453 3.29 -23.52 1.79
CA ILE A 453 4.11 -22.32 1.62
C ILE A 453 4.54 -21.95 3.04
N GLN A 454 5.76 -21.45 3.24
CA GLN A 454 6.38 -21.13 4.54
C GLN A 454 5.50 -20.38 5.57
N ARG A 455 4.32 -19.88 5.16
CA ARG A 455 3.25 -19.34 6.01
C ARG A 455 1.91 -20.09 5.84
N PRO A 456 1.36 -20.70 6.91
CA PRO A 456 0.06 -21.37 6.85
C PRO A 456 -1.12 -20.40 6.65
N LYS A 457 -2.12 -20.82 5.87
CA LYS A 457 -3.37 -20.09 5.63
C LYS A 457 -4.56 -20.95 6.05
N ALA A 458 -5.47 -20.39 6.85
CA ALA A 458 -6.70 -21.06 7.22
C ALA A 458 -7.89 -20.09 7.17
N GLU A 459 -9.05 -20.59 6.71
CA GLU A 459 -10.35 -19.90 6.73
C GLU A 459 -11.41 -20.88 7.25
N ALA A 460 -12.43 -20.36 7.95
CA ALA A 460 -13.52 -21.13 8.53
C ALA A 460 -14.75 -21.13 7.61
N TYR A 461 -15.36 -22.29 7.42
CA TYR A 461 -16.55 -22.48 6.57
C TYR A 461 -17.61 -23.31 7.31
N ALA A 462 -18.89 -22.96 7.11
CA ALA A 462 -20.03 -23.71 7.68
C ALA A 462 -20.28 -25.03 6.91
N SER A 463 -20.07 -25.01 5.60
CA SER A 463 -20.07 -26.16 4.70
C SER A 463 -19.14 -25.81 3.54
N ILE A 464 -18.29 -26.74 3.11
CA ILE A 464 -17.29 -26.47 2.07
C ILE A 464 -17.82 -27.00 0.74
N LYS A 465 -18.02 -26.09 -0.23
CA LYS A 465 -18.35 -26.44 -1.61
C LYS A 465 -17.13 -26.30 -2.52
N ASP A 466 -17.18 -26.96 -3.67
CA ASP A 466 -16.20 -26.89 -4.75
C ASP A 466 -15.81 -25.45 -5.17
N LYS A 467 -16.79 -24.54 -5.25
CA LYS A 467 -16.59 -23.12 -5.58
C LYS A 467 -15.77 -22.38 -4.51
N ASP A 468 -15.95 -22.74 -3.24
CA ASP A 468 -15.26 -22.10 -2.12
C ASP A 468 -13.78 -22.47 -2.11
N VAL A 469 -13.45 -23.74 -2.43
CA VAL A 469 -12.08 -24.23 -2.60
C VAL A 469 -11.35 -23.45 -3.70
N THR A 470 -11.99 -23.29 -4.85
CA THR A 470 -11.43 -22.58 -6.00
C THR A 470 -11.15 -21.11 -5.66
N LYS A 471 -12.12 -20.44 -5.01
CA LYS A 471 -11.99 -19.05 -4.56
C LYS A 471 -10.88 -18.89 -3.51
N PHE A 472 -10.76 -19.85 -2.60
CA PHE A 472 -9.70 -19.85 -1.59
C PHE A 472 -8.32 -19.93 -2.25
N VAL A 473 -8.09 -20.91 -3.13
CA VAL A 473 -6.79 -21.12 -3.79
C VAL A 473 -6.41 -19.90 -4.63
N TRP A 474 -7.36 -19.34 -5.39
CA TRP A 474 -7.12 -18.12 -6.15
C TRP A 474 -6.67 -16.95 -5.27
N LYS A 475 -7.45 -16.62 -4.23
CA LYS A 475 -7.21 -15.44 -3.38
C LYS A 475 -5.97 -15.59 -2.50
N ASN A 476 -5.77 -16.76 -1.90
CA ASN A 476 -4.78 -16.94 -0.86
C ASN A 476 -3.46 -17.53 -1.35
N ILE A 477 -3.45 -18.21 -2.51
CA ILE A 477 -2.27 -18.84 -3.10
C ILE A 477 -1.86 -18.10 -4.37
N VAL A 478 -2.69 -18.13 -5.42
CA VAL A 478 -2.33 -17.58 -6.73
C VAL A 478 -2.04 -16.08 -6.68
N CYS A 479 -2.94 -15.28 -6.11
CA CYS A 479 -2.77 -13.82 -6.03
C CYS A 479 -1.63 -13.36 -5.11
N ARG A 480 -1.06 -14.24 -4.28
CA ARG A 480 -0.05 -13.88 -3.27
C ARG A 480 1.33 -14.44 -3.55
N PHE A 481 1.39 -15.68 -4.03
CA PHE A 481 2.64 -16.41 -4.21
C PHE A 481 2.88 -16.81 -5.68
N GLY A 482 1.92 -16.51 -6.57
CA GLY A 482 1.94 -16.95 -7.96
C GLY A 482 1.30 -18.33 -8.14
N ILE A 483 1.22 -18.77 -9.40
CA ILE A 483 0.61 -20.05 -9.77
C ILE A 483 1.54 -21.20 -9.33
N PRO A 484 1.10 -22.10 -8.43
CA PRO A 484 1.92 -23.23 -8.00
C PRO A 484 2.05 -24.26 -9.12
N GLN A 485 3.18 -24.97 -9.17
CA GLN A 485 3.35 -26.05 -10.16
C GLN A 485 2.58 -27.31 -9.77
N ILE A 486 2.49 -27.60 -8.47
CA ILE A 486 1.83 -28.80 -7.93
C ILE A 486 1.00 -28.40 -6.72
N ILE A 487 -0.25 -28.87 -6.69
CA ILE A 487 -1.10 -28.88 -5.50
C ILE A 487 -1.21 -30.32 -5.01
N ILE A 488 -0.89 -30.56 -3.73
CA ILE A 488 -1.11 -31.85 -3.07
C ILE A 488 -2.32 -31.70 -2.14
N ALA A 489 -3.42 -32.40 -2.42
CA ALA A 489 -4.65 -32.34 -1.63
C ALA A 489 -4.98 -33.69 -0.98
N ASP A 490 -5.81 -33.68 0.06
CA ASP A 490 -6.43 -34.91 0.57
C ASP A 490 -7.51 -35.43 -0.39
N ASN A 491 -7.97 -36.67 -0.20
CA ASN A 491 -9.03 -37.30 -1.01
C ASN A 491 -10.43 -36.73 -0.70
N GLY A 492 -10.53 -35.47 -0.26
CA GLY A 492 -11.82 -34.82 -0.04
C GLY A 492 -12.58 -34.65 -1.37
N PRO A 493 -13.88 -34.98 -1.43
CA PRO A 493 -14.67 -34.89 -2.67
C PRO A 493 -14.68 -33.48 -3.29
N GLN A 494 -14.49 -32.45 -2.47
CA GLN A 494 -14.36 -31.05 -2.90
C GLN A 494 -13.12 -30.78 -3.77
N PHE A 495 -12.02 -31.52 -3.58
CA PHE A 495 -10.78 -31.40 -4.35
C PHE A 495 -10.76 -32.28 -5.60
N ASP A 496 -11.77 -33.14 -5.77
CA ASP A 496 -11.95 -34.00 -6.94
C ASP A 496 -13.18 -33.58 -7.77
N SER A 497 -13.67 -32.36 -7.56
CA SER A 497 -14.77 -31.80 -8.36
C SER A 497 -14.31 -31.42 -9.78
N ILE A 498 -15.21 -31.55 -10.75
CA ILE A 498 -14.97 -31.13 -12.15
C ILE A 498 -14.54 -29.65 -12.21
N ALA A 499 -15.18 -28.79 -11.40
CA ALA A 499 -14.84 -27.38 -11.31
C ALA A 499 -13.40 -27.14 -10.86
N PHE A 500 -12.91 -27.87 -9.85
CA PHE A 500 -11.55 -27.73 -9.36
C PHE A 500 -10.52 -28.32 -10.34
N ARG A 501 -10.82 -29.44 -10.98
CA ARG A 501 -9.96 -30.01 -12.03
C ARG A 501 -9.82 -29.07 -13.23
N ASN A 502 -10.91 -28.43 -13.66
CA ASN A 502 -10.87 -27.43 -14.73
C ASN A 502 -10.04 -26.21 -14.33
N PHE A 503 -10.23 -25.71 -13.11
CA PHE A 503 -9.43 -24.60 -12.57
C PHE A 503 -7.92 -24.91 -12.54
N CYS A 504 -7.53 -26.10 -12.09
CA CYS A 504 -6.14 -26.53 -12.09
C CYS A 504 -5.60 -26.68 -13.53
N SER A 505 -6.41 -27.20 -14.45
CA SER A 505 -6.02 -27.40 -15.86
C SER A 505 -5.82 -26.07 -16.59
N GLU A 506 -6.72 -25.09 -16.40
CA GLU A 506 -6.61 -23.74 -16.97
C GLU A 506 -5.33 -23.01 -16.54
N LEU A 507 -4.88 -23.26 -15.30
CA LEU A 507 -3.68 -22.65 -14.73
C LEU A 507 -2.43 -23.55 -14.86
N ASN A 508 -2.54 -24.69 -15.53
CA ASN A 508 -1.46 -25.68 -15.71
C ASN A 508 -0.85 -26.15 -14.37
N ILE A 509 -1.70 -26.34 -13.36
CA ILE A 509 -1.34 -26.82 -12.03
C ILE A 509 -1.54 -28.34 -11.99
N ARG A 510 -0.51 -29.10 -11.60
CA ARG A 510 -0.66 -30.55 -11.40
C ARG A 510 -1.32 -30.80 -10.05
N ASN A 511 -2.52 -31.38 -10.05
CA ASN A 511 -3.20 -31.80 -8.83
C ASN A 511 -2.78 -33.24 -8.47
N SER A 512 -2.28 -33.46 -7.26
CA SER A 512 -1.88 -34.76 -6.73
C SER A 512 -2.65 -35.06 -5.45
N TYR A 513 -3.16 -36.28 -5.30
CA TYR A 513 -3.95 -36.66 -4.14
C TYR A 513 -3.12 -37.56 -3.21
N SER A 514 -3.12 -37.25 -1.91
CA SER A 514 -2.42 -38.08 -0.92
C SER A 514 -3.18 -39.38 -0.68
N THR A 515 -2.59 -40.53 -1.02
CA THR A 515 -3.19 -41.85 -0.75
C THR A 515 -3.17 -42.18 0.76
N PRO A 516 -4.18 -42.87 1.31
CA PRO A 516 -4.19 -43.27 2.74
C PRO A 516 -2.98 -44.10 3.18
N ARG A 517 -2.32 -44.79 2.23
CA ARG A 517 -1.17 -45.68 2.47
C ARG A 517 0.18 -44.95 2.65
N TYR A 518 0.28 -43.66 2.28
CA TYR A 518 1.51 -42.85 2.41
C TYR A 518 1.23 -41.48 3.07
N PRO A 519 1.03 -41.44 4.41
CA PRO A 519 0.73 -40.21 5.17
C PRO A 519 1.83 -39.14 5.08
N GLN A 520 3.07 -39.54 4.76
CA GLN A 520 4.24 -38.67 4.70
C GLN A 520 4.12 -37.55 3.65
N SER A 521 3.34 -37.76 2.57
CA SER A 521 3.16 -36.79 1.48
C SER A 521 2.34 -35.55 1.88
N ASN A 522 1.50 -35.63 2.92
CA ASN A 522 0.73 -34.52 3.48
C ASN A 522 1.02 -34.27 4.98
N GLY A 523 2.04 -34.92 5.53
CA GLY A 523 2.36 -34.89 6.96
C GLY A 523 2.67 -33.49 7.51
N GLN A 524 3.20 -32.58 6.67
CA GLN A 524 3.40 -31.19 7.04
C GLN A 524 2.07 -30.46 7.31
N ALA A 525 1.07 -30.69 6.45
CA ALA A 525 -0.25 -30.11 6.64
C ALA A 525 -0.93 -30.68 7.91
N GLU A 526 -0.75 -31.97 8.17
CA GLU A 526 -1.31 -32.61 9.37
C GLU A 526 -0.69 -32.08 10.66
N ALA A 527 0.64 -31.94 10.71
CA ALA A 527 1.34 -31.45 11.89
C ALA A 527 0.94 -30.00 12.22
N THR A 528 0.90 -29.11 11.22
CA THR A 528 0.50 -27.72 11.44
C THR A 528 -0.97 -27.60 11.81
N ASN A 529 -1.86 -28.38 11.20
CA ASN A 529 -3.27 -28.42 11.60
C ASN A 529 -3.44 -28.86 13.06
N LYS A 530 -2.70 -29.89 13.51
CA LYS A 530 -2.70 -30.33 14.91
C LYS A 530 -2.26 -29.22 15.86
N THR A 531 -1.24 -28.44 15.51
CA THR A 531 -0.81 -27.28 16.30
C THR A 531 -1.86 -26.18 16.35
N LEU A 532 -2.50 -25.85 15.22
CA LEU A 532 -3.55 -24.82 15.15
C LEU A 532 -4.77 -25.21 15.97
N ILE A 533 -5.21 -26.47 15.89
CA ILE A 533 -6.32 -26.99 16.69
C ILE A 533 -6.00 -26.94 18.19
N ASN A 534 -4.79 -27.36 18.59
CA ASN A 534 -4.40 -27.30 19.99
C ASN A 534 -4.29 -25.86 20.52
N ALA A 535 -3.82 -24.92 19.71
CA ALA A 535 -3.77 -23.50 20.07
C ALA A 535 -5.18 -22.88 20.16
N LEU A 536 -6.10 -23.26 19.28
CA LEU A 536 -7.51 -22.88 19.36
C LEU A 536 -8.17 -23.43 20.63
N LYS A 537 -7.96 -24.72 20.97
CA LYS A 537 -8.49 -25.32 22.19
C LYS A 537 -8.07 -24.55 23.44
N LYS A 538 -6.78 -24.21 23.57
CA LYS A 538 -6.24 -23.42 24.69
C LYS A 538 -6.81 -22.00 24.79
N ARG A 539 -7.07 -21.35 23.65
CA ARG A 539 -7.69 -20.01 23.60
C ARG A 539 -9.19 -20.03 23.94
N LEU A 540 -9.87 -21.14 23.66
CA LEU A 540 -11.32 -21.28 23.83
C LEU A 540 -11.76 -21.68 25.23
N GLU A 541 -10.85 -22.10 26.11
CA GLU A 541 -11.16 -22.34 27.53
C GLU A 541 -11.74 -21.08 28.22
N GLN A 542 -11.40 -19.87 27.74
CA GLN A 542 -11.86 -18.59 28.27
C GLN A 542 -13.03 -17.97 27.48
N ALA A 543 -13.34 -18.46 26.27
CA ALA A 543 -14.34 -17.88 25.37
C ALA A 543 -15.14 -18.96 24.64
N LYS A 544 -16.13 -19.55 25.33
CA LYS A 544 -17.01 -20.58 24.74
C LYS A 544 -17.81 -19.97 23.58
N GLY A 545 -17.59 -20.48 22.36
CA GLY A 545 -18.42 -20.17 21.17
C GLY A 545 -17.88 -19.13 20.16
N LYS A 546 -16.75 -18.46 20.41
CA LYS A 546 -16.20 -17.40 19.49
C LYS A 546 -14.98 -17.83 18.65
N TRP A 547 -14.82 -19.12 18.37
CA TRP A 547 -13.60 -19.65 17.73
C TRP A 547 -13.27 -19.06 16.35
N VAL A 548 -14.28 -18.65 15.59
CA VAL A 548 -14.08 -18.01 14.27
C VAL A 548 -13.40 -16.65 14.41
N GLU A 549 -13.72 -15.89 15.46
CA GLU A 549 -13.12 -14.57 15.74
C GLU A 549 -11.69 -14.69 16.29
N GLU A 550 -11.37 -15.80 16.97
CA GLU A 550 -10.05 -16.08 17.53
C GLU A 550 -9.07 -16.73 16.54
N LEU A 551 -9.56 -17.29 15.42
CA LEU A 551 -8.74 -17.94 14.41
C LEU A 551 -7.62 -17.03 13.84
N PRO A 552 -7.85 -15.74 13.51
CA PRO A 552 -6.79 -14.82 13.12
C PRO A 552 -5.72 -14.62 14.22
N GLY A 553 -6.13 -14.59 15.49
CA GLY A 553 -5.23 -14.45 16.64
C GLY A 553 -4.35 -15.68 16.83
N VAL A 554 -4.91 -16.88 16.68
CA VAL A 554 -4.15 -18.14 16.71
C VAL A 554 -3.18 -18.24 15.54
N LEU A 555 -3.63 -17.87 14.34
CA LEU A 555 -2.75 -17.82 13.16
C LEU A 555 -1.63 -16.78 13.33
N TRP A 556 -1.89 -15.65 13.99
CA TRP A 556 -0.87 -14.67 14.32
C TRP A 556 0.18 -15.26 15.25
N ALA A 557 -0.24 -15.82 16.39
CA ALA A 557 0.66 -16.45 17.35
C ALA A 557 1.52 -17.54 16.69
N TYR A 558 0.92 -18.44 15.90
CA TYR A 558 1.67 -19.47 15.18
C TYR A 558 2.73 -18.88 14.23
N ARG A 559 2.41 -17.77 13.54
CA ARG A 559 3.32 -17.15 12.57
C ARG A 559 4.47 -16.39 13.22
N THR A 560 4.31 -15.93 14.45
CA THR A 560 5.31 -15.14 15.19
C THR A 560 6.07 -15.93 16.24
N THR A 561 5.72 -17.20 16.47
CA THR A 561 6.47 -18.09 17.37
C THR A 561 7.54 -18.86 16.59
N PRO A 562 8.82 -18.83 17.03
CA PRO A 562 9.88 -19.60 16.40
C PRO A 562 9.61 -21.12 16.45
N GLY A 563 9.83 -21.80 15.32
CA GLY A 563 9.74 -23.26 15.27
C GLY A 563 10.95 -23.93 15.93
N ARG A 564 10.74 -24.98 16.73
CA ARG A 564 11.83 -25.76 17.38
C ARG A 564 12.90 -26.29 16.40
N PRO A 565 12.58 -26.76 15.18
CA PRO A 565 13.59 -27.31 14.27
C PRO A 565 14.43 -26.25 13.55
N THR A 566 13.85 -25.07 13.26
CA THR A 566 14.46 -24.05 12.39
C THR A 566 14.97 -22.83 13.14
N GLY A 567 14.57 -22.61 14.39
CA GLY A 567 14.89 -21.41 15.18
C GLY A 567 14.24 -20.11 14.66
N ASN A 568 13.70 -20.12 13.45
CA ASN A 568 13.05 -18.99 12.79
C ASN A 568 11.52 -19.08 12.88
N THR A 569 10.85 -17.92 12.83
CA THR A 569 9.38 -17.87 12.74
C THR A 569 8.90 -18.16 11.31
N PRO A 570 7.69 -18.74 11.12
CA PRO A 570 7.08 -18.87 9.80
C PRO A 570 6.96 -17.53 9.04
N PHE A 571 6.82 -16.43 9.77
CA PHE A 571 6.80 -15.09 9.19
C PHE A 571 8.18 -14.70 8.61
N ALA A 572 9.26 -14.91 9.35
CA ALA A 572 10.62 -14.68 8.85
C ALA A 572 10.98 -15.55 7.66
N LEU A 573 10.58 -16.82 7.66
CA LEU A 573 10.83 -17.72 6.53
C LEU A 573 10.16 -17.24 5.23
N THR A 574 9.02 -16.56 5.33
CA THR A 574 8.25 -16.10 4.16
C THR A 574 8.67 -14.72 3.67
N TYR A 575 9.02 -13.81 4.58
CA TYR A 575 9.28 -12.39 4.27
C TYR A 575 10.73 -11.97 4.47
N GLY A 576 11.60 -12.89 4.89
CA GLY A 576 13.02 -12.62 5.17
C GLY A 576 13.28 -11.84 6.46
N MET A 577 12.24 -11.56 7.26
CA MET A 577 12.33 -10.82 8.51
C MET A 577 11.17 -11.17 9.45
N ASP A 578 11.40 -11.24 10.76
CA ASP A 578 10.34 -11.53 11.73
C ASP A 578 9.26 -10.45 11.75
N ALA A 579 8.04 -10.82 12.15
CA ALA A 579 7.00 -9.83 12.40
C ALA A 579 7.40 -8.96 13.59
N VAL A 580 7.09 -7.66 13.54
CA VAL A 580 7.17 -6.83 14.75
C VAL A 580 6.04 -7.26 15.67
N ILE A 581 6.40 -7.90 16.79
CA ILE A 581 5.42 -8.31 17.81
C ILE A 581 5.08 -7.12 18.72
N PRO A 582 3.89 -7.08 19.34
CA PRO A 582 3.49 -5.99 20.22
C PRO A 582 4.51 -5.67 21.33
N THR A 583 5.24 -6.67 21.82
CA THR A 583 6.29 -6.51 22.83
C THR A 583 7.49 -5.68 22.34
N GLU A 584 7.85 -5.79 21.05
CA GLU A 584 8.94 -4.97 20.44
C GLU A 584 8.55 -3.50 20.28
N ILE A 585 7.25 -3.17 20.40
CA ILE A 585 6.77 -1.79 20.39
C ILE A 585 6.94 -1.15 21.77
N GLY A 586 6.71 -1.92 22.84
CA GLY A 586 6.90 -1.46 24.23
C GLY A 586 8.36 -1.48 24.71
N LEU A 587 9.18 -2.37 24.14
CA LEU A 587 10.62 -2.50 24.41
C LEU A 587 11.38 -2.37 23.09
N PRO A 588 11.97 -1.20 22.79
CA PRO A 588 12.64 -0.97 21.52
C PRO A 588 13.80 -1.94 21.31
N THR A 589 13.82 -2.63 20.18
CA THR A 589 14.94 -3.45 19.70
C THR A 589 15.78 -2.69 18.68
N ILE A 590 17.01 -3.15 18.43
CA ILE A 590 17.93 -2.57 17.43
C ILE A 590 17.26 -2.41 16.05
N ARG A 591 16.32 -3.29 15.68
CA ARG A 591 15.57 -3.20 14.41
C ARG A 591 14.52 -2.09 14.42
N THR A 592 13.79 -1.93 15.52
CA THR A 592 12.83 -0.82 15.69
C THR A 592 13.53 0.52 15.90
N ASP A 593 14.75 0.53 16.45
CA ASP A 593 15.56 1.74 16.64
C ASP A 593 16.38 2.11 15.40
N ALA A 594 16.87 1.16 14.60
CA ALA A 594 17.47 1.44 13.29
C ALA A 594 16.45 2.02 12.30
N ALA A 595 15.18 1.62 12.42
CA ALA A 595 14.08 2.27 11.72
C ALA A 595 13.85 3.73 12.18
N LYS A 596 14.07 4.03 13.48
CA LYS A 596 14.04 5.40 14.02
C LYS A 596 15.28 6.22 13.64
N GLN A 597 16.48 5.64 13.59
CA GLN A 597 17.75 6.34 13.26
C GLN A 597 17.88 6.69 11.76
N LYS A 598 17.22 5.94 10.87
CA LYS A 598 17.09 6.33 9.45
C LYS A 598 16.11 7.49 9.24
N MET A 599 15.35 7.88 10.25
CA MET A 599 14.67 9.17 10.26
C MET A 599 15.62 10.20 10.88
N PRO A 600 15.94 11.31 10.19
CA PRO A 600 16.84 12.30 10.74
C PRO A 600 16.21 12.90 12.00
N THR A 601 16.79 12.60 13.16
CA THR A 601 16.54 13.34 14.39
C THR A 601 17.11 14.75 14.20
N ARG A 602 16.24 15.76 14.19
CA ARG A 602 16.68 17.15 14.30
C ARG A 602 16.20 17.73 15.62
N ASN A 603 17.18 18.18 16.41
CA ASN A 603 17.07 19.11 17.53
C ASN A 603 16.33 20.39 17.12
#